data_AF-A0A9D2QEK6-F1
#
_entry.id   AF-A0A9D2QEK6-F1
#
_cell.length_a   1.000
_cell.length_b   1.000
_cell.length_c   1.000
_cell.angle_alpha   90.00
_cell.angle_beta   90.00
_cell.angle_gamma   90.00
#
_symmetry.space_group_name_H-M   'P 1'
#
loop_
_entity.id
_entity.type
_entity.pdbx_description
1 polymer ?
#
loop_
_entity_poly.entity_id
_entity_poly.type
_entity_poly.pdbx_seq_one_letter_code
_entity_poly.pdbx_strand_id
1 'polypeptide(L)'
;MSPYQDDMSSFVNPAAVDPAMRLRLYRPTTGKKVAAWVSLGVGIIMLTSVFTASWESLVGDILMSIGLGTLCIVPGGYWLLCNRRDSKLVTNWMVANRDYQANWEMLAADEKELFSRPEALPEIPERRWKTVWLIMVGAFAVAMVGAAFLPDTTTTGAA
;
A
#
# COMPACT_ATOMS: atom_id res chain seq x y z
N MET A 1 -42.56 21.23 3.94
CA MET A 1 -41.64 20.47 4.82
C MET A 1 -41.08 19.32 4.01
N SER A 2 -39.84 19.43 3.54
CA SER A 2 -39.14 18.39 2.77
C SER A 2 -38.09 17.74 3.68
N PRO A 3 -38.11 16.41 3.89
CA PRO A 3 -37.24 15.74 4.86
C PRO A 3 -35.90 15.22 4.27
N TYR A 4 -35.47 15.68 3.09
CA TYR A 4 -34.18 15.28 2.51
C TYR A 4 -33.06 16.25 2.89
N GLN A 5 -32.60 16.15 4.13
CA GLN A 5 -31.25 16.54 4.54
C GLN A 5 -30.54 15.25 4.97
N ASP A 6 -30.18 14.43 3.97
CA ASP A 6 -29.17 13.38 4.15
C ASP A 6 -27.84 14.08 4.38
N ASP A 7 -27.47 14.21 5.66
CA ASP A 7 -26.14 14.58 6.12
C ASP A 7 -25.12 13.59 5.55
N MET A 8 -24.52 13.97 4.42
CA MET A 8 -23.33 13.33 3.85
C MET A 8 -22.06 13.58 4.69
N SER A 9 -22.18 13.54 6.01
CA SER A 9 -21.09 13.71 6.96
C SER A 9 -20.97 12.54 7.92
N SER A 10 -21.37 11.33 7.50
CA SER A 10 -20.87 10.11 8.14
C SER A 10 -19.38 9.98 7.79
N PHE A 11 -18.56 10.77 8.48
CA PHE A 11 -17.16 10.44 8.69
C PHE A 11 -17.16 9.05 9.33
N VAL A 12 -17.01 8.03 8.50
CA VAL A 12 -16.78 6.66 8.93
C VAL A 12 -15.63 6.73 9.92
N ASN A 13 -15.93 6.55 11.20
CA ASN A 13 -14.91 6.51 12.23
C ASN A 13 -13.99 5.32 11.89
N PRO A 14 -12.75 5.54 11.44
CA PRO A 14 -11.90 4.45 10.92
C PRO A 14 -11.55 3.44 12.03
N ALA A 15 -11.76 3.81 13.30
CA ALA A 15 -11.58 2.94 14.46
C ALA A 15 -12.72 1.91 14.64
N ALA A 16 -13.86 2.05 13.96
CA ALA A 16 -15.03 1.17 14.12
C ALA A 16 -15.30 0.28 12.88
N VAL A 17 -14.31 0.09 12.00
CA VAL A 17 -14.48 -0.78 10.84
C VAL A 17 -14.30 -2.23 11.28
N ASP A 18 -15.37 -3.01 11.18
CA ASP A 18 -15.40 -4.46 11.40
C ASP A 18 -14.15 -5.15 10.78
N PRO A 19 -13.39 -5.96 11.56
CA PRO A 19 -12.25 -6.73 11.06
C PRO A 19 -12.52 -7.49 9.76
N ALA A 20 -13.74 -8.01 9.58
CA ALA A 20 -14.14 -8.71 8.35
C ALA A 20 -14.21 -7.77 7.13
N MET A 21 -14.72 -6.56 7.32
CA MET A 21 -14.75 -5.53 6.27
C MET A 21 -13.33 -5.12 5.86
N ARG A 22 -12.40 -4.98 6.82
CA ARG A 22 -11.00 -4.64 6.55
C ARG A 22 -10.27 -5.74 5.79
N LEU A 23 -10.51 -7.00 6.16
CA LEU A 23 -9.99 -8.17 5.45
C LEU A 23 -10.46 -8.16 3.98
N ARG A 24 -11.74 -7.84 3.74
CA ARG A 24 -12.31 -7.74 2.39
C ARG A 24 -11.65 -6.62 1.57
N LEU A 25 -11.46 -5.44 2.16
CA LEU A 25 -10.85 -4.29 1.50
C LEU A 25 -9.38 -4.55 1.12
N TYR A 26 -8.64 -5.17 2.04
CA TYR A 26 -7.21 -5.45 1.89
C TYR A 26 -6.91 -6.76 1.16
N ARG A 27 -7.94 -7.49 0.71
CA ARG A 27 -7.79 -8.75 0.01
C ARG A 27 -6.76 -8.63 -1.13
N PRO A 28 -5.69 -9.45 -1.10
CA PRO A 28 -4.71 -9.46 -2.17
C PRO A 28 -5.30 -10.14 -3.39
N THR A 29 -5.45 -9.38 -4.47
CA THR A 29 -5.78 -9.92 -5.80
C THR A 29 -4.52 -10.08 -6.62
N THR A 30 -4.54 -10.97 -7.62
CA THR A 30 -3.41 -11.19 -8.54
C THR A 30 -2.99 -9.87 -9.20
N GLY A 31 -3.95 -9.06 -9.64
CA GLY A 31 -3.68 -7.73 -10.22
C GLY A 31 -2.93 -6.79 -9.28
N LYS A 32 -3.31 -6.69 -8.00
CA LYS A 32 -2.62 -5.84 -7.03
C LYS A 32 -1.18 -6.31 -6.78
N LYS A 33 -0.94 -7.64 -6.76
CA LYS A 33 0.41 -8.21 -6.60
C LYS A 33 1.29 -7.90 -7.81
N VAL A 34 0.78 -8.11 -9.01
CA VAL A 34 1.51 -7.82 -10.25
C VAL A 34 1.82 -6.33 -10.32
N ALA A 35 0.84 -5.45 -10.09
CA ALA A 35 1.05 -4.01 -10.10
C ALA A 35 2.12 -3.59 -9.09
N ALA A 36 2.12 -4.15 -7.88
CA ALA A 36 3.12 -3.83 -6.87
C ALA A 36 4.54 -4.26 -7.27
N TRP A 37 4.69 -5.45 -7.88
CA TRP A 37 5.98 -5.92 -8.39
C TRP A 37 6.45 -5.13 -9.62
N VAL A 38 5.55 -4.78 -10.53
CA VAL A 38 5.84 -3.92 -11.68
C VAL A 38 6.31 -2.55 -11.19
N SER A 39 5.60 -1.94 -10.24
CA SER A 39 5.96 -0.66 -9.63
C SER A 39 7.37 -0.70 -9.03
N LEU A 40 7.71 -1.79 -8.35
CA LEU A 40 9.02 -1.99 -7.75
C LEU A 40 10.11 -2.21 -8.82
N GLY A 41 9.83 -3.01 -9.85
CA GLY A 41 10.74 -3.24 -10.97
C GLY A 41 11.03 -1.97 -11.77
N VAL A 42 9.99 -1.21 -12.12
CA VAL A 42 10.13 0.07 -12.83
C VAL A 42 10.95 1.06 -12.01
N GLY A 43 10.68 1.20 -10.71
CA GLY A 43 11.44 2.13 -9.90
C GLY A 43 12.89 1.71 -9.69
N ILE A 44 13.21 0.41 -9.64
CA ILE A 44 14.61 -0.06 -9.64
C ILE A 44 15.30 0.31 -10.95
N ILE A 45 14.65 0.08 -12.09
CA ILE A 45 15.19 0.47 -13.40
C ILE A 45 15.45 1.98 -13.45
N MET A 46 14.51 2.79 -12.96
CA MET A 46 14.69 4.24 -12.86
C MET A 46 15.87 4.63 -11.97
N LEU A 47 16.09 3.93 -10.85
CA LEU A 47 17.27 4.17 -10.00
C LEU A 47 18.58 3.81 -10.70
N THR A 48 18.57 2.85 -11.63
CA THR A 48 19.78 2.49 -12.39
C THR A 48 20.16 3.50 -13.47
N SER A 49 19.27 4.43 -13.84
CA SER A 49 19.59 5.46 -14.85
C SER A 49 20.72 6.39 -14.41
N VAL A 50 21.00 6.48 -13.10
CA VAL A 50 22.13 7.26 -12.57
C VAL A 50 23.48 6.75 -13.07
N PHE A 51 23.60 5.45 -13.39
CA PHE A 51 24.86 4.87 -13.88
C PHE A 51 25.18 5.28 -15.33
N THR A 52 24.20 5.82 -16.05
CA THR A 52 24.37 6.33 -17.41
C THR A 52 24.41 7.85 -17.47
N ALA A 53 24.43 8.53 -16.32
CA ALA A 53 24.42 9.99 -16.23
C ALA A 53 25.73 10.60 -16.75
N SER A 54 25.60 11.73 -17.45
CA SER A 54 26.75 12.50 -17.90
C SER A 54 27.23 13.46 -16.80
N TRP A 55 28.52 13.81 -16.78
CA TRP A 55 29.06 14.72 -15.77
C TRP A 55 28.42 16.12 -15.78
N GLU A 56 27.92 16.57 -16.93
CA GLU A 56 27.32 17.89 -17.12
C GLU A 56 25.93 18.01 -16.47
N SER A 57 25.20 16.89 -16.34
CA SER A 57 23.84 16.83 -15.79
C SER A 57 23.72 15.91 -14.58
N LEU A 58 24.85 15.45 -14.02
CA LEU A 58 24.91 14.43 -12.97
C LEU A 58 23.98 14.73 -11.79
N VAL A 59 23.94 15.98 -11.33
CA VAL A 59 23.07 16.38 -10.21
C VAL A 59 21.59 16.29 -10.59
N GLY A 60 21.21 16.77 -11.77
CA GLY A 60 19.85 16.67 -12.29
C GLY A 60 19.40 15.23 -12.48
N ASP A 61 20.27 14.40 -13.07
CA ASP A 61 20.03 12.97 -13.30
C ASP A 61 19.88 12.19 -11.99
N ILE A 62 20.72 12.45 -10.99
CA ILE A 62 20.61 11.85 -9.65
C ILE A 62 19.26 12.20 -9.02
N LEU A 63 18.90 13.48 -9.00
CA LEU A 63 17.66 13.96 -8.37
C LEU A 63 16.42 13.40 -9.09
N MET A 64 16.43 13.37 -10.42
CA MET A 64 15.38 12.78 -11.23
C MET A 64 15.25 11.27 -11.00
N SER A 65 16.38 10.56 -11.00
CA SER A 65 16.43 9.10 -10.78
C SER A 65 15.90 8.73 -9.39
N ILE A 66 16.34 9.43 -8.34
CA ILE A 66 15.87 9.23 -6.96
C ILE A 66 14.38 9.58 -6.84
N GLY A 67 13.97 10.74 -7.37
CA GLY A 67 12.58 11.20 -7.27
C GLY A 67 11.60 10.26 -7.98
N LEU A 68 11.84 9.96 -9.25
CA LEU A 68 11.00 9.06 -10.05
C LEU A 68 11.08 7.61 -9.55
N GLY A 69 12.27 7.13 -9.21
CA GLY A 69 12.46 5.80 -8.64
C GLY A 69 11.68 5.62 -7.33
N THR A 70 11.71 6.64 -6.46
CA THR A 70 10.96 6.63 -5.20
C THR A 70 9.44 6.65 -5.42
N LEU A 71 8.96 7.44 -6.38
CA LEU A 71 7.53 7.48 -6.76
C LEU A 71 6.99 6.10 -7.18
N CYS A 72 7.83 5.28 -7.82
CA CYS A 72 7.46 3.93 -8.24
C CYS A 72 7.71 2.88 -7.14
N ILE A 73 8.85 2.91 -6.44
CA ILE A 73 9.18 1.88 -5.44
C ILE A 73 8.30 1.97 -4.20
N VAL A 74 8.06 3.17 -3.67
CA VAL A 74 7.43 3.35 -2.36
C VAL A 74 6.00 2.78 -2.30
N PRO A 75 5.07 3.10 -3.21
CA PRO A 75 3.70 2.57 -3.12
C PRO A 75 3.66 1.04 -3.31
N GLY A 76 4.44 0.49 -4.25
CA GLY A 76 4.51 -0.95 -4.51
C GLY A 76 5.15 -1.72 -3.37
N GLY A 77 6.31 -1.26 -2.89
CA GLY A 77 7.04 -1.84 -1.77
C GLY A 77 6.25 -1.76 -0.46
N TYR A 78 5.63 -0.62 -0.18
CA TYR A 78 4.76 -0.46 1.00
C TYR A 78 3.60 -1.45 0.97
N TRP A 79 2.93 -1.58 -0.19
CA TRP A 79 1.82 -2.53 -0.33
C TRP A 79 2.28 -3.98 -0.12
N LEU A 80 3.43 -4.39 -0.68
CA LEU A 80 3.99 -5.74 -0.50
C LEU A 80 4.33 -6.03 0.95
N LEU A 81 4.93 -5.08 1.66
CA LEU A 81 5.27 -5.21 3.07
C LEU A 81 4.01 -5.39 3.94
N CYS A 82 3.00 -4.54 3.75
CA CYS A 82 1.71 -4.67 4.44
C CYS A 82 1.05 -6.00 4.11
N ASN A 83 0.97 -6.37 2.83
CA ASN A 83 0.36 -7.61 2.40
C ASN A 83 1.03 -8.86 3.03
N ARG A 84 2.36 -8.85 3.15
CA ARG A 84 3.11 -9.97 3.77
C ARG A 84 2.84 -10.06 5.27
N ARG A 85 2.78 -8.92 5.97
CA ARG A 85 2.44 -8.85 7.40
C ARG A 85 1.01 -9.31 7.65
N ASP A 86 0.05 -8.76 6.91
CA ASP A 86 -1.37 -9.07 7.01
C ASP A 86 -1.62 -10.56 6.73
N SER A 87 -1.02 -11.10 5.66
CA SER A 87 -1.14 -12.53 5.33
C SER A 87 -0.56 -13.41 6.43
N LYS A 88 0.61 -13.07 7.00
CA LYS A 88 1.22 -13.86 8.09
C LYS A 88 0.33 -13.86 9.33
N LEU A 89 -0.24 -12.70 9.69
CA LEU A 89 -1.13 -12.56 10.84
C LEU A 89 -2.41 -13.40 10.67
N VAL A 90 -3.06 -13.32 9.50
CA VAL A 90 -4.26 -14.10 9.21
C VAL A 90 -3.96 -15.59 9.13
N THR A 91 -2.85 -15.99 8.49
CA THR A 91 -2.45 -17.41 8.43
C THR A 91 -2.15 -17.98 9.81
N ASN A 92 -1.45 -17.25 10.66
CA ASN A 92 -1.16 -17.71 12.03
C ASN A 92 -2.44 -17.89 12.84
N TRP A 93 -3.37 -16.94 12.77
CA TRP A 93 -4.67 -17.04 13.42
C TRP A 93 -5.49 -18.22 12.87
N MET A 94 -5.54 -18.40 11.55
CA MET A 94 -6.24 -19.54 10.94
C MET A 94 -5.66 -20.86 11.43
N VAL A 95 -4.33 -21.01 11.51
CA VAL A 95 -3.70 -22.26 11.98
C VAL A 95 -4.00 -22.50 13.46
N ALA A 96 -3.98 -21.47 14.30
CA ALA A 96 -4.29 -21.60 15.72
C ALA A 96 -5.75 -21.98 15.99
N ASN A 97 -6.68 -21.45 15.17
CA ASN A 97 -8.11 -21.57 15.44
C ASN A 97 -8.84 -22.58 14.57
N ARG A 98 -8.22 -23.15 13.54
CA ARG A 98 -8.91 -24.05 12.58
C ARG A 98 -9.56 -25.25 13.25
N ASP A 99 -8.80 -25.96 14.09
CA ASP A 99 -9.29 -27.20 14.69
C ASP A 99 -10.29 -26.91 15.80
N TYR A 100 -10.06 -25.84 16.58
CA TYR A 100 -10.99 -25.39 17.61
C TYR A 100 -12.32 -24.92 17.01
N GLN A 101 -12.27 -24.13 15.95
CA GLN A 101 -13.47 -23.61 15.28
C GLN A 101 -14.26 -24.73 14.59
N ALA A 102 -13.58 -25.68 13.94
CA ALA A 102 -14.25 -26.84 13.33
C ALA A 102 -14.97 -27.70 14.37
N ASN A 103 -14.32 -27.99 15.50
CA ASN A 103 -14.92 -28.75 16.59
C ASN A 103 -16.05 -27.96 17.27
N TRP A 104 -15.86 -26.66 17.46
CA TRP A 104 -16.87 -25.77 18.02
C TRP A 104 -18.14 -25.72 17.17
N GLU A 105 -18.00 -25.64 15.84
CA GLU A 105 -19.13 -25.59 14.92
C GLU A 105 -19.97 -26.88 14.96
N MET A 106 -19.34 -28.03 15.20
CA MET A 106 -19.99 -29.34 15.30
C MET A 106 -20.79 -29.57 16.60
N LEU A 107 -20.50 -28.81 17.66
CA LEU A 107 -21.21 -28.95 18.94
C LEU A 107 -22.68 -28.53 18.83
N ALA A 108 -23.55 -29.20 19.59
CA ALA A 108 -24.93 -28.81 19.75
C ALA A 108 -25.06 -27.47 20.49
N ALA A 109 -26.23 -26.80 20.39
CA ALA A 109 -26.40 -25.44 20.90
C ALA A 109 -26.25 -25.34 22.43
N ASP A 110 -26.66 -26.38 23.15
CA ASP A 110 -26.50 -26.57 24.59
C ASP A 110 -25.04 -26.86 24.98
N GLU A 111 -24.32 -27.63 24.17
CA GLU A 111 -22.89 -27.89 24.37
C GLU A 111 -22.02 -26.64 24.12
N LYS A 112 -22.48 -25.73 23.25
CA LYS A 112 -21.84 -24.44 22.99
C LYS A 112 -21.95 -23.43 24.13
N GLU A 113 -22.75 -23.67 25.16
CA GLU A 113 -22.72 -22.83 26.37
C GLU A 113 -21.59 -23.23 27.33
N LEU A 114 -21.04 -24.44 27.16
CA LEU A 114 -20.04 -25.03 28.05
C LEU A 114 -18.59 -24.72 27.67
N PHE A 115 -18.31 -24.25 26.44
CA PHE A 115 -16.96 -23.79 26.09
C PHE A 115 -16.90 -22.32 25.66
N SER A 116 -15.68 -21.80 25.58
CA SER A 116 -15.42 -20.45 25.09
C SER A 116 -15.75 -20.34 23.61
N ARG A 117 -16.27 -19.18 23.19
CA ARG A 117 -16.40 -18.88 21.77
C ARG A 117 -15.01 -18.86 21.11
N PRO A 118 -14.89 -19.33 19.86
CA PRO A 118 -13.67 -19.17 19.08
C PRO A 118 -13.21 -17.73 19.07
N GLU A 119 -11.89 -17.52 19.11
CA GLU A 119 -11.31 -16.18 19.11
C GLU A 119 -11.79 -15.39 17.88
N ALA A 120 -12.09 -14.12 18.07
CA ALA A 120 -12.52 -13.24 16.98
C ALA A 120 -11.43 -13.08 15.93
N LEU A 121 -11.83 -12.69 14.71
CA LEU A 121 -10.93 -12.45 13.59
C LEU A 121 -9.92 -11.35 13.96
N PRO A 122 -8.62 -11.52 13.68
CA PRO A 122 -7.60 -10.62 14.23
C PRO A 122 -7.68 -9.25 13.55
N GLU A 123 -7.47 -8.20 14.33
CA GLU A 123 -7.51 -6.83 13.83
C GLU A 123 -6.33 -6.54 12.91
N ILE A 124 -6.60 -6.27 11.63
CA ILE A 124 -5.57 -5.87 10.68
C ILE A 124 -5.25 -4.38 10.91
N PRO A 125 -3.98 -3.98 11.11
CA PRO A 125 -3.63 -2.59 11.37
C PRO A 125 -4.00 -1.65 10.21
N GLU A 126 -4.21 -0.37 10.52
CA GLU A 126 -4.54 0.63 9.48
C GLU A 126 -3.30 0.97 8.66
N ARG A 127 -3.48 0.96 7.33
CA ARG A 127 -2.42 1.34 6.40
C ARG A 127 -2.24 2.85 6.42
N ARG A 128 -1.02 3.29 6.68
CA ARG A 128 -0.60 4.70 6.73
C ARG A 128 -0.39 5.29 5.33
N TRP A 129 -1.40 5.20 4.47
CA TRP A 129 -1.35 5.75 3.10
C TRP A 129 -1.11 7.26 3.08
N LYS A 130 -1.53 8.00 4.11
CA LYS A 130 -1.21 9.42 4.27
C LYS A 130 0.31 9.67 4.28
N THR A 131 1.07 8.84 4.99
CA THR A 131 2.53 8.93 5.03
C THR A 131 3.14 8.61 3.66
N VAL A 132 2.62 7.59 2.97
CA VAL A 132 3.06 7.23 1.62
C VAL A 132 2.83 8.39 0.65
N TRP A 133 1.67 9.03 0.71
CA TRP A 133 1.36 10.22 -0.07
C TRP A 133 2.32 11.38 0.20
N LEU A 134 2.65 11.66 1.45
CA LEU A 134 3.63 12.70 1.79
C LEU A 134 5.02 12.38 1.20
N ILE A 135 5.45 11.12 1.28
CA ILE A 135 6.70 10.67 0.66
C ILE A 135 6.66 10.85 -0.86
N MET A 136 5.54 10.50 -1.50
CA MET A 136 5.37 10.68 -2.94
C MET A 136 5.41 12.14 -3.36
N VAL A 137 4.73 13.03 -2.63
CA VAL A 137 4.78 14.48 -2.90
C VAL A 137 6.20 15.02 -2.75
N GLY A 138 6.92 14.61 -1.70
CA GLY A 138 8.32 14.98 -1.51
C GLY A 138 9.22 14.47 -2.64
N ALA A 139 9.06 13.21 -3.04
CA ALA A 139 9.81 12.61 -4.14
C ALA A 139 9.52 13.30 -5.48
N PHE A 140 8.26 13.69 -5.72
CA PHE A 140 7.89 14.48 -6.88
C PHE A 140 8.56 15.85 -6.88
N ALA A 141 8.57 16.55 -5.74
CA ALA A 141 9.27 17.82 -5.62
C ALA A 141 10.78 17.69 -5.89
N VAL A 142 11.42 16.62 -5.39
CA VAL A 142 12.83 16.31 -5.69
C VAL A 142 13.05 16.08 -7.18
N ALA A 143 12.16 15.35 -7.86
CA ALA A 143 12.24 15.17 -9.31
C ALA A 143 12.10 16.51 -10.05
N MET A 144 11.14 17.37 -9.65
CA MET A 144 10.97 18.69 -10.28
C MET A 144 12.20 19.59 -10.11
N VAL A 145 12.86 19.53 -8.95
CA VAL A 145 14.13 20.22 -8.74
C VAL A 145 15.19 19.66 -9.69
N GLY A 146 15.31 18.33 -9.78
CA GLY A 146 16.24 17.67 -10.72
C GLY A 146 16.02 18.07 -12.18
N ALA A 147 14.76 18.16 -12.61
CA ALA A 147 14.39 18.59 -13.96
C ALA A 147 14.84 20.02 -14.27
N ALA A 148 14.86 20.93 -13.28
CA ALA A 148 15.34 22.30 -13.46
C ALA A 148 16.87 22.40 -13.65
N PHE A 149 17.62 21.32 -13.36
CA PHE A 149 19.06 21.23 -13.59
C PHE A 149 19.41 20.51 -14.90
N LEU A 150 18.41 20.01 -15.66
CA LEU A 150 18.67 19.40 -16.96
C LEU A 150 18.93 20.50 -18.01
N PRO A 151 19.90 20.29 -18.92
CA PRO A 151 20.19 21.26 -19.97
C PRO A 151 19.02 21.40 -20.94
N ASP A 152 18.74 22.64 -21.36
CA ASP A 152 17.71 22.94 -22.36
C ASP A 152 18.03 22.21 -23.68
N THR A 153 17.21 21.23 -24.04
CA THR A 153 17.37 20.48 -25.30
C THR A 153 16.84 21.26 -26.52
N THR A 154 16.39 22.51 -26.34
CA THR A 154 15.71 23.32 -27.36
C THR A 154 16.63 24.00 -28.39
N THR A 155 17.95 23.92 -28.28
CA THR A 155 18.89 24.65 -29.18
C THR A 155 19.67 23.78 -30.18
N THR A 156 19.41 22.47 -30.27
CA THR A 156 20.18 21.56 -31.15
C THR A 156 19.35 21.00 -32.31
N GLY A 157 18.56 21.86 -32.96
CA GLY A 157 17.70 21.49 -34.09
C GLY A 157 17.63 22.54 -35.20
N ALA A 158 18.61 23.43 -35.28
CA ALA A 158 18.72 24.43 -36.34
C ALA A 158 20.18 24.65 -36.75
N ALA A 159 20.73 23.71 -37.52
CA ALA A 159 21.84 23.92 -38.45
C ALA A 159 21.88 22.79 -39.47
#